data_AF-A0A7V4EI45-F1
#
_entry.id   AF-A0A7V4EI45-F1
#
_cell.length_a   1.000
_cell.length_b   1.000
_cell.length_c   1.000
_cell.angle_alpha   90.00
_cell.angle_beta   90.00
_cell.angle_gamma   90.00
#
_symmetry.space_group_name_H-M   'P 1'
#
loop_
_entity.id
_entity.type
_entity.pdbx_description
1 polymer ?
#
loop_
_entity_poly.entity_id
_entity_poly.type
_entity_poly.pdbx_seq_one_letter_code
_entity_poly.pdbx_strand_id
1 'polypeptide(L)' 'FITGEPKHSVFHETFERGLNVIYAGHYDTEVFGVKALAQHLEARFGLPWVFLDHPTGL' A
#
# COMPACT_ATOMS: atom_id res chain seq x y z
N PHE A 1 5.33 3.65 12.93
CA PHE A 1 4.07 3.23 12.28
C PHE A 1 4.18 3.56 10.79
N ILE A 2 3.75 2.66 9.91
CA ILE A 2 3.85 2.83 8.45
C ILE A 2 2.46 2.57 7.86
N THR A 3 1.98 3.47 7.02
CA THR A 3 0.69 3.36 6.34
C THR A 3 0.75 4.08 4.99
N GLY A 4 -0.32 4.01 4.20
CA GLY A 4 -0.42 4.69 2.91
C GLY A 4 -0.78 6.16 3.05
N GLU A 5 -2.04 6.44 3.41
CA GLU A 5 -2.63 7.78 3.27
C GLU A 5 -2.56 8.63 4.56
N PRO A 6 -2.10 9.88 4.48
CA PRO A 6 -2.15 10.82 5.59
C PRO A 6 -3.57 11.39 5.79
N LYS A 7 -3.93 11.69 7.04
CA LYS A 7 -5.13 12.47 7.37
C LYS A 7 -4.75 13.71 8.15
N HIS A 8 -5.23 14.88 7.74
CA HIS A 8 -4.93 16.13 8.45
C HIS A 8 -5.34 16.09 9.94
N SER A 9 -6.45 15.41 10.25
CA SER A 9 -6.98 15.29 11.61
C SER A 9 -6.04 14.59 12.61
N VAL A 10 -5.06 13.80 12.15
CA VAL A 10 -4.12 13.08 13.03
C VAL A 10 -2.76 13.75 13.15
N PHE A 11 -2.58 14.94 12.57
CA PHE A 11 -1.30 15.66 12.55
C PHE A 11 -0.78 15.92 13.98
N HIS A 12 -1.50 16.70 14.78
CA HIS A 12 -1.05 17.09 16.13
C HIS A 12 -0.90 15.90 17.07
N GLU A 13 -1.88 14.99 17.08
CA GLU A 13 -1.86 13.79 17.93
C GLU A 13 -0.59 12.95 17.69
N THR A 14 -0.15 12.83 16.44
CA THR A 14 1.06 12.07 16.08
C THR A 14 2.31 12.67 16.73
N PHE A 15 2.46 14.00 16.68
CA PHE A 15 3.60 14.70 17.29
C PHE A 15 3.53 14.70 18.82
N GLU A 16 2.36 15.03 19.39
CA GLU A 16 2.17 15.12 20.84
C GLU A 16 2.40 13.77 21.54
N ARG A 17 2.11 12.66 20.86
CA ARG A 17 2.40 11.31 21.35
C ARG A 17 3.83 10.84 21.09
N GLY A 18 4.66 11.65 20.42
CA GLY A 18 6.03 11.27 20.06
C GLY A 18 6.10 10.07 19.11
N LEU A 19 5.12 9.91 18.21
CA LEU A 19 5.06 8.79 17.27
C LEU A 19 5.87 9.10 16.01
N ASN A 20 6.65 8.11 15.57
CA ASN A 20 7.24 8.12 14.23
C ASN A 20 6.26 7.47 13.24
N VAL A 21 5.80 8.24 12.25
CA VAL A 21 4.85 7.79 11.22
C VAL A 21 5.43 8.05 9.82
N ILE A 22 5.31 7.07 8.93
CA ILE A 22 5.63 7.19 7.50
C ILE A 22 4.35 6.94 6.69
N TYR A 23 4.03 7.89 5.81
CA TYR A 23 2.96 7.78 4.82
C TYR A 23 3.59 7.50 3.45
N ALA A 24 3.35 6.32 2.91
CA ALA A 24 4.04 5.83 1.71
C ALA A 24 3.12 5.72 0.47
N GLY A 25 1.96 6.39 0.48
CA GLY A 25 0.99 6.39 -0.62
C GLY A 25 -0.03 5.26 -0.48
N HIS A 26 -1.32 5.56 -0.64
CA HIS A 26 -2.38 4.54 -0.49
C HIS A 26 -2.23 3.48 -1.55
N TYR A 27 -2.17 3.90 -2.82
CA TYR A 27 -1.99 3.00 -3.94
C TYR A 27 -0.69 2.20 -3.80
N ASP A 28 0.42 2.90 -3.60
CA ASP A 28 1.76 2.32 -3.57
C ASP A 28 1.94 1.28 -2.46
N THR A 29 1.21 1.42 -1.34
CA THR A 29 1.26 0.45 -0.23
C THR A 29 0.35 -0.77 -0.42
N GLU A 30 -0.61 -0.73 -1.33
CA GLU A 30 -1.60 -1.80 -1.51
C GLU A 30 -1.39 -2.64 -2.79
N VAL A 31 -0.53 -2.20 -3.72
CA VAL A 31 -0.22 -2.98 -4.92
C VAL A 31 0.47 -4.33 -4.65
N PHE A 32 1.10 -4.49 -3.48
CA PHE A 32 1.87 -5.70 -3.16
C PHE A 32 0.99 -6.94 -3.07
N GLY A 33 -0.21 -6.81 -2.48
CA GLY A 33 -1.11 -7.95 -2.23
C GLY A 33 -1.63 -8.58 -3.51
N VAL A 34 -2.14 -7.77 -4.44
CA VAL A 34 -2.69 -8.26 -5.72
C VAL A 34 -1.63 -8.89 -6.60
N LYS A 35 -0.41 -8.35 -6.62
CA LYS A 35 0.74 -8.93 -7.34
C LYS A 35 1.14 -10.28 -6.76
N ALA A 36 1.26 -10.37 -5.44
CA ALA A 36 1.63 -11.62 -4.76
C ALA A 36 0.56 -12.71 -4.96
N LEU A 37 -0.72 -12.34 -4.91
CA LEU A 37 -1.82 -13.26 -5.17
C LEU A 37 -1.76 -13.80 -6.60
N ALA A 38 -1.56 -12.92 -7.60
CA ALA A 38 -1.47 -13.32 -8.99
C ALA A 38 -0.28 -14.28 -9.24
N GLN A 39 0.90 -13.96 -8.68
CA GLN A 39 2.07 -14.85 -8.69
C GLN A 39 1.79 -16.21 -8.05
N HIS A 40 1.08 -16.24 -6.92
CA HIS A 40 0.72 -17.49 -6.25
C HIS A 40 -0.19 -18.37 -7.13
N LEU A 41 -1.17 -17.76 -7.79
CA LEU A 41 -2.09 -18.47 -8.68
C LEU A 41 -1.40 -18.99 -9.94
N GLU A 42 -0.47 -18.22 -10.50
CA GLU A 42 0.38 -18.67 -11.61
C GLU A 42 1.21 -19.89 -11.21
N ALA A 43 1.91 -19.83 -10.07
CA ALA A 43 2.76 -20.92 -9.60
C ALA A 43 1.96 -22.20 -9.30
N ARG A 44 0.74 -22.08 -8.78
CA ARG A 44 -0.09 -23.22 -8.37
C ARG A 44 -0.92 -23.83 -9.52
N PHE A 45 -1.39 -22.99 -10.43
CA PHE A 45 -2.40 -23.37 -11.43
C PHE A 45 -1.97 -23.08 -12.87
N GLY A 46 -0.82 -22.46 -13.10
CA GLY A 46 -0.34 -22.09 -14.44
C GLY A 46 -1.16 -20.97 -15.09
N LEU A 47 -1.85 -20.14 -14.29
CA LEU A 47 -2.66 -19.03 -14.79
C LEU A 47 -1.78 -17.81 -15.08
N PRO A 48 -1.57 -17.41 -16.35
CA PRO A 48 -0.82 -16.21 -16.67
C PRO A 48 -1.59 -14.96 -16.23
N TRP A 49 -0.85 -13.91 -15.88
CA TRP A 49 -1.45 -12.67 -15.39
C TRP A 49 -0.65 -11.45 -15.86
N VAL A 50 -1.28 -10.28 -15.73
CA VAL A 50 -0.69 -8.98 -16.00
C VAL A 50 -1.11 -8.01 -14.90
N PHE A 51 -0.21 -7.12 -14.50
CA PHE A 51 -0.55 -6.01 -13.62
C PHE A 51 -0.97 -4.80 -14.46
N LEU A 52 -2.19 -4.31 -14.23
CA LEU A 52 -2.67 -3.08 -14.86
C LEU A 52 -2.38 -1.92 -13.91
N ASP A 53 -1.26 -1.24 -14.16
CA ASP A 53 -0.81 -0.13 -13.33
C ASP A 53 -1.60 1.15 -13.61
N HIS A 54 -2.17 1.76 -12.57
CA HIS A 54 -2.90 3.02 -12.65
C HIS A 54 -2.62 3.89 -11.41
N PRO A 55 -1.42 4.48 -11.30
CA PRO A 55 -1.02 5.26 -10.14
C PRO A 55 -1.85 6.54 -10.04
N THR A 56 -2.34 6.83 -8.83
CA THR A 56 -3.16 8.02 -8.53
C THR A 56 -2.34 9.22 -8.09
N GLY A 57 -1.12 9.00 -7.61
CA GLY A 57 -0.28 10.03 -7.00
C GLY A 57 -0.72 10.43 -5.58
N LEU A 58 -1.53 9.58 -4.92
CA LEU A 58 -2.05 9.76 -3.57
C LEU A 58 -1.58 8.65 -2.62
#